data_AF-A0A1S6HU30-F1
#
_entry.id   AF-A0A1S6HU30-F1
#
_cell.length_a   1.000
_cell.length_b   1.000
_cell.length_c   1.000
_cell.angle_alpha   90.00
_cell.angle_beta   90.00
_cell.angle_gamma   90.00
#
_symmetry.space_group_name_H-M   'P 1'
#
loop_
_entity.id
_entity.type
_entity.pdbx_description
1 polymer ?
#
loop_
_entity_poly.entity_id
_entity_poly.type
_entity_poly.pdbx_seq_one_letter_code
_entity_poly.pdbx_strand_id
1 'polypeptide(L)'
;MSDIKQVGPGHWIGPEDAGYQPHFFTTDNAANNYTFGRLIQEDPLQPANKRIDLVYKNKEGEDLGEFFETFSAGGHENYLDMRVHSVTSRGKGLGLSILLGLIYLAVFWTVRVAGNVADEINWLDWVVLSTLIVITFGELFRPIATPVRFHKTNQEVYVWHKKVLYRIPWYECEMSVIVAKSHMGYGHLKDGYELVLWLNPKHAVNKDLSGQKHTRLPLVNNMTYHAPIYGYWEYVRRYMTGDTPFWYEISEKPRVPGFNHQLIREDGFIGGLISYLTVVPVLFFFKPAHFALWLGPLRRRWPKEVHEWTGEKCNWH
;
A
#
# COMPACT_ATOMS: atom_id res chain seq x y z
N MET A 1 -4.01 -24.80 6.06
CA MET A 1 -3.51 -24.82 7.45
C MET A 1 -2.79 -23.50 7.69
N SER A 2 -2.72 -23.04 8.95
CA SER A 2 -1.97 -21.83 9.33
C SER A 2 -0.47 -22.14 9.23
N ASP A 3 0.28 -21.29 8.53
CA ASP A 3 1.75 -21.42 8.44
C ASP A 3 2.44 -20.85 9.69
N ILE A 4 1.71 -20.02 10.44
CA ILE A 4 2.14 -19.47 11.73
C ILE A 4 1.83 -20.48 12.84
N LYS A 5 2.87 -20.95 13.51
CA LYS A 5 2.79 -21.99 14.55
C LYS A 5 2.86 -21.37 15.93
N GLN A 6 1.94 -21.75 16.81
CA GLN A 6 2.05 -21.40 18.22
C GLN A 6 3.12 -22.28 18.87
N VAL A 7 4.10 -21.66 19.50
CA VAL A 7 5.21 -22.35 20.18
C VAL A 7 5.17 -22.19 21.69
N GLY A 8 4.35 -21.26 22.19
CA GLY A 8 4.12 -21.06 23.61
C GLY A 8 2.88 -20.22 23.91
N PRO A 9 2.54 -20.00 25.19
CA PRO A 9 1.46 -19.10 25.58
C PRO A 9 1.75 -17.68 25.07
N GLY A 10 0.89 -17.14 24.20
CA GLY A 10 1.05 -15.80 23.66
C GLY A 10 2.23 -15.62 22.70
N HIS A 11 2.83 -16.70 22.19
CA HIS A 11 3.99 -16.67 21.29
C HIS A 11 3.79 -17.56 20.07
N TRP A 12 3.93 -16.96 18.89
CA TRP A 12 3.84 -17.61 17.60
C TRP A 12 5.08 -17.35 16.75
N ILE A 13 5.40 -18.28 15.87
CA ILE A 13 6.52 -18.21 14.94
C ILE A 13 5.98 -18.43 13.52
N GLY A 14 6.30 -17.51 12.62
CA GLY A 14 6.02 -17.69 11.19
C GLY A 14 7.11 -18.47 10.46
N PRO A 15 6.88 -18.87 9.20
CA PRO A 15 7.90 -19.50 8.37
C PRO A 15 9.12 -18.58 8.19
N GLU A 16 10.30 -19.18 8.14
CA GLU A 16 11.51 -18.47 7.74
C GLU A 16 11.46 -18.16 6.24
N ASP A 17 11.73 -16.91 5.88
CA ASP A 17 11.84 -16.45 4.50
C ASP A 17 12.88 -15.33 4.42
N ALA A 18 13.65 -15.29 3.33
CA ALA A 18 14.77 -14.36 3.14
C ALA A 18 15.74 -14.26 4.34
N GLY A 19 15.98 -15.37 5.06
CA GLY A 19 16.88 -15.42 6.23
C GLY A 19 16.30 -14.81 7.51
N TYR A 20 15.01 -14.44 7.51
CA TYR A 20 14.33 -13.93 8.69
C TYR A 20 13.15 -14.83 9.08
N GLN A 21 13.05 -15.12 10.37
CA GLN A 21 11.92 -15.81 10.97
C GLN A 21 11.16 -14.83 11.89
N PRO A 22 9.88 -14.54 11.62
CA PRO A 22 9.11 -13.60 12.43
C PRO A 22 8.60 -14.27 13.71
N HIS A 23 8.69 -13.52 14.82
CA HIS A 23 8.16 -13.92 16.13
C HIS A 23 7.05 -12.96 16.52
N PHE A 24 5.85 -13.48 16.72
CA PHE A 24 4.68 -12.70 17.11
C PHE A 24 4.32 -12.96 18.56
N PHE A 25 3.95 -11.89 19.25
CA PHE A 25 3.58 -11.90 20.66
C PHE A 25 2.28 -11.14 20.87
N THR A 26 1.56 -11.48 21.93
CA THR A 26 0.56 -10.58 22.50
C THR A 26 1.23 -9.75 23.59
N THR A 27 1.37 -8.45 23.35
CA THR A 27 2.10 -7.55 24.25
C THR A 27 1.15 -6.82 25.20
N ASP A 28 1.66 -6.47 26.40
CA ASP A 28 0.92 -5.59 27.33
C ASP A 28 0.71 -4.20 26.73
N ASN A 29 1.67 -3.72 25.93
CA ASN A 29 1.54 -2.45 25.21
C ASN A 29 0.31 -2.47 24.28
N ALA A 30 0.18 -3.51 23.45
CA ALA A 30 -0.99 -3.66 22.60
C ALA A 30 -2.27 -3.75 23.43
N ALA A 31 -2.32 -4.61 24.44
CA ALA A 31 -3.49 -4.77 25.30
C ALA A 31 -3.96 -3.44 25.92
N ASN A 32 -3.02 -2.57 26.31
CA ASN A 32 -3.30 -1.32 26.99
C ASN A 32 -3.51 -0.13 26.05
N ASN A 33 -2.97 -0.15 24.84
CA ASN A 33 -2.99 1.02 23.96
C ASN A 33 -3.77 0.81 22.67
N TYR A 34 -3.98 -0.43 22.22
CA TYR A 34 -4.60 -0.73 20.92
C TYR A 34 -6.03 -1.23 21.08
N THR A 35 -6.90 -0.88 20.13
CA THR A 35 -8.24 -1.44 20.04
C THR A 35 -8.13 -2.95 19.76
N PHE A 36 -8.75 -3.78 20.61
CA PHE A 36 -8.62 -5.24 20.60
C PHE A 36 -7.18 -5.76 20.79
N GLY A 37 -6.32 -5.00 21.47
CA GLY A 37 -4.90 -5.34 21.63
C GLY A 37 -4.59 -6.73 22.17
N ARG A 38 -5.44 -7.28 23.04
CA ARG A 38 -5.30 -8.65 23.56
C ARG A 38 -5.45 -9.76 22.50
N LEU A 39 -6.04 -9.42 21.35
CA LEU A 39 -6.23 -10.34 20.22
C LEU A 39 -5.16 -10.14 19.14
N ILE A 40 -4.29 -9.14 19.30
CA ILE A 40 -3.23 -8.85 18.34
C ILE A 40 -2.06 -9.79 18.58
N GLN A 41 -1.59 -10.36 17.48
CA GLN A 41 -0.32 -11.08 17.40
C GLN A 41 0.62 -10.16 16.63
N GLU A 42 1.62 -9.59 17.29
CA GLU A 42 2.51 -8.59 16.71
C GLU A 42 3.99 -8.89 16.95
N ASP A 43 4.82 -8.48 16.00
CA ASP A 43 6.27 -8.34 16.13
C ASP A 43 6.59 -6.83 16.19
N PRO A 44 6.83 -6.27 17.39
CA PRO A 44 7.14 -4.85 17.54
C PRO A 44 8.47 -4.51 16.89
N LEU A 45 8.46 -3.57 15.95
CA LEU A 45 9.64 -3.13 15.21
C LEU A 45 10.24 -1.86 15.81
N GLN A 46 9.38 -0.91 16.16
CA GLN A 46 9.67 0.34 16.86
C GLN A 46 8.67 0.46 18.02
N PRO A 47 9.10 0.75 19.27
CA PRO A 47 10.37 1.37 19.68
C PRO A 47 11.56 0.41 19.88
N ALA A 48 11.40 -0.90 19.66
CA ALA A 48 12.50 -1.86 19.81
C ALA A 48 13.70 -1.56 18.88
N ASN A 49 13.49 -0.78 17.81
CA ASN A 49 14.44 -0.46 16.75
C ASN A 49 15.18 -1.70 16.23
N LYS A 50 14.41 -2.75 15.97
CA LYS A 50 14.92 -4.06 15.58
C LYS A 50 15.55 -4.00 14.19
N ARG A 51 16.77 -4.53 14.07
CA ARG A 51 17.46 -4.75 12.79
C ARG A 51 17.10 -6.13 12.25
N ILE A 52 16.81 -6.19 10.96
CA ILE A 52 16.40 -7.41 10.28
C ILE A 52 17.39 -7.71 9.17
N ASP A 53 18.11 -8.83 9.34
CA ASP A 53 19.08 -9.30 8.35
C ASP A 53 18.35 -10.07 7.25
N LEU A 54 17.78 -9.34 6.30
CA LEU A 54 17.21 -9.92 5.09
C LEU A 54 18.34 -10.33 4.15
N VAL A 55 18.48 -11.63 3.89
CA VAL A 55 19.40 -12.18 2.90
C VAL A 55 18.80 -11.96 1.51
N TYR A 56 19.04 -10.78 0.97
CA TYR A 56 18.68 -10.48 -0.42
C TYR A 56 19.75 -11.04 -1.35
N LYS A 57 19.47 -12.19 -1.98
CA LYS A 57 20.28 -12.68 -3.10
C LYS A 57 19.85 -11.89 -4.32
N ASN A 58 20.67 -10.91 -4.72
CA ASN A 58 20.49 -10.16 -5.94
C ASN A 58 20.42 -11.15 -7.12
N LYS A 59 19.20 -11.46 -7.57
CA LYS A 59 18.98 -12.17 -8.83
C LYS A 59 19.00 -11.09 -9.88
N GLU A 60 19.91 -11.18 -10.83
CA GLU A 60 19.93 -10.30 -12.00
C GLU A 60 18.51 -10.19 -12.59
N GLY A 61 17.89 -9.01 -12.46
CA GLY A 61 16.53 -8.73 -12.96
C GLY A 61 15.44 -8.49 -11.90
N GLU A 62 15.65 -8.83 -10.63
CA GLU A 62 14.76 -8.39 -9.53
C GLU A 62 15.34 -7.10 -8.94
N ASP A 63 15.07 -5.95 -9.55
CA ASP A 63 15.46 -4.68 -8.93
C ASP A 63 14.46 -4.36 -7.81
N LEU A 64 14.95 -4.12 -6.59
CA LEU A 64 14.12 -3.56 -5.51
C LEU A 64 13.42 -2.26 -5.93
N GLY A 65 13.84 -1.66 -7.06
CA GLY A 65 13.11 -0.66 -7.83
C GLY A 65 11.60 -0.91 -7.92
N GLU A 66 11.12 -2.08 -8.34
CA GLU A 66 9.66 -2.32 -8.48
C GLU A 66 8.92 -2.30 -7.12
N PHE A 67 9.60 -2.82 -6.09
CA PHE A 67 9.12 -2.75 -4.71
C PHE A 67 9.01 -1.28 -4.28
N PHE A 68 10.05 -0.48 -4.51
CA PHE A 68 10.05 0.95 -4.20
C PHE A 68 9.06 1.76 -5.03
N GLU A 69 8.90 1.47 -6.31
CA GLU A 69 7.91 2.12 -7.17
C GLU A 69 6.48 1.91 -6.67
N THR A 70 6.20 0.76 -6.07
CA THR A 70 4.89 0.45 -5.51
C THR A 70 4.64 1.24 -4.22
N PHE A 71 5.61 1.28 -3.31
CA PHE A 71 5.43 1.83 -1.96
C PHE A 71 5.83 3.29 -1.78
N SER A 72 6.78 3.82 -2.55
CA SER A 72 7.20 5.22 -2.45
C SER A 72 6.25 6.13 -3.21
N ALA A 73 5.80 7.21 -2.58
CA ALA A 73 5.09 8.31 -3.23
C ALA A 73 6.04 9.36 -3.83
N GLY A 74 7.35 9.18 -3.66
CA GLY A 74 8.40 10.17 -3.93
C GLY A 74 9.18 10.53 -2.67
N GLY A 75 10.04 11.52 -2.77
CA GLY A 75 10.76 12.07 -1.62
C GLY A 75 11.58 13.29 -2.01
N HIS A 76 12.27 13.85 -1.03
CA HIS A 76 13.26 14.90 -1.18
C HIS A 76 14.49 14.52 -0.34
N GLU A 77 15.54 15.32 -0.38
CA GLU A 77 16.77 15.08 0.40
C GLU A 77 16.46 14.88 1.90
N ASN A 78 15.48 15.62 2.42
CA ASN A 78 15.15 15.68 3.85
C ASN A 78 13.97 14.82 4.30
N TYR A 79 13.16 14.30 3.37
CA TYR A 79 12.06 13.39 3.71
C TYR A 79 11.77 12.33 2.64
N LEU A 80 11.15 11.25 3.10
CA LEU A 80 10.66 10.14 2.30
C LEU A 80 9.14 10.03 2.48
N ASP A 81 8.39 10.11 1.39
CA ASP A 81 6.94 9.93 1.42
C ASP A 81 6.60 8.51 0.97
N MET A 82 5.96 7.74 1.86
CA MET A 82 5.56 6.35 1.60
C MET A 82 4.04 6.21 1.56
N ARG A 83 3.54 5.50 0.56
CA ARG A 83 2.11 5.23 0.39
C ARG A 83 1.62 4.31 1.50
N VAL A 84 0.35 4.52 1.87
CA VAL A 84 -0.39 3.65 2.80
C VAL A 84 -1.12 2.54 2.04
N HIS A 85 -1.53 1.49 2.75
CA HIS A 85 -2.11 0.31 2.12
C HIS A 85 -3.39 0.61 1.32
N SER A 86 -4.17 1.61 1.75
CA SER A 86 -5.37 2.04 1.03
C SER A 86 -5.08 2.62 -0.36
N VAL A 87 -3.84 3.02 -0.62
CA VAL A 87 -3.39 3.48 -1.94
C VAL A 87 -2.87 2.29 -2.75
N THR A 88 -2.01 1.45 -2.15
CA THR A 88 -1.40 0.31 -2.86
C THR A 88 -2.41 -0.79 -3.18
N SER A 89 -3.51 -0.91 -2.44
CA SER A 89 -4.57 -1.92 -2.68
C SER A 89 -5.63 -1.52 -3.69
N ARG A 90 -5.59 -0.29 -4.22
CA ARG A 90 -6.61 0.30 -5.10
C ARG A 90 -6.83 -0.44 -6.41
N GLY A 91 -5.86 -1.22 -6.87
CA GLY A 91 -6.00 -2.04 -8.08
C GLY A 91 -6.84 -3.30 -7.90
N LYS A 92 -7.11 -3.75 -6.67
CA LYS A 92 -7.78 -5.04 -6.45
C LYS A 92 -9.23 -5.04 -6.96
N GLY A 93 -10.00 -3.99 -6.67
CA GLY A 93 -11.38 -3.88 -7.13
C GLY A 93 -11.49 -3.68 -8.65
N LEU A 94 -10.58 -2.90 -9.24
CA LEU A 94 -10.49 -2.71 -10.69
C LEU A 94 -10.10 -4.01 -11.40
N GLY A 95 -9.12 -4.75 -10.88
CA GLY A 95 -8.75 -6.06 -11.42
C GLY A 95 -9.90 -7.06 -11.35
N LEU A 96 -10.67 -7.04 -10.25
CA LEU A 96 -11.87 -7.87 -10.12
C LEU A 96 -12.96 -7.46 -11.12
N SER A 97 -13.22 -6.17 -11.32
CA SER A 97 -14.23 -5.71 -12.29
C SER A 97 -13.84 -6.07 -13.72
N ILE A 98 -12.55 -5.97 -14.07
CA ILE A 98 -12.02 -6.42 -15.37
C ILE A 98 -12.26 -7.93 -15.54
N LEU A 99 -11.88 -8.75 -14.55
CA LEU A 99 -12.05 -10.19 -14.61
C LEU A 99 -13.53 -10.59 -14.77
N LEU A 100 -14.41 -10.01 -13.95
CA LEU A 100 -15.86 -10.26 -14.02
C LEU A 100 -16.44 -9.79 -15.36
N GLY A 101 -15.97 -8.66 -15.89
CA GLY A 101 -16.34 -8.17 -17.21
C GLY A 101 -15.94 -9.12 -18.32
N LEU A 102 -14.72 -9.68 -18.29
CA LEU A 102 -14.27 -10.67 -19.27
C LEU A 102 -15.06 -11.98 -19.18
N ILE A 103 -15.35 -12.46 -17.96
CA ILE A 103 -16.20 -13.65 -17.77
C ILE A 103 -17.61 -13.39 -18.32
N TYR A 104 -18.20 -12.23 -18.01
CA TYR A 104 -19.50 -11.84 -18.55
C TYR A 104 -19.49 -11.79 -20.07
N LEU A 105 -18.49 -11.15 -20.69
CA LEU A 105 -18.35 -11.09 -22.15
C LEU A 105 -18.22 -12.50 -22.76
N ALA A 106 -17.44 -13.38 -22.15
CA ALA A 106 -17.27 -14.76 -22.62
C ALA A 106 -18.59 -15.55 -22.55
N VAL A 107 -19.32 -15.45 -21.44
CA VAL A 107 -20.63 -16.11 -21.28
C VAL A 107 -21.65 -15.53 -22.26
N PHE A 108 -21.74 -14.21 -22.35
CA PHE A 108 -22.64 -13.49 -23.25
C PHE A 108 -22.41 -13.89 -24.71
N TRP A 109 -21.14 -13.93 -25.14
CA TRP A 109 -20.79 -14.32 -26.50
C TRP A 109 -21.08 -15.81 -26.75
N THR A 110 -20.78 -16.69 -25.80
CA THR A 110 -21.07 -18.13 -25.92
C THR A 110 -22.56 -18.38 -26.07
N VAL A 111 -23.41 -17.72 -25.25
CA VAL A 111 -24.87 -17.86 -25.34
C VAL A 111 -25.41 -17.35 -26.67
N ARG A 112 -24.87 -16.24 -27.19
CA ARG A 112 -25.27 -15.69 -28.50
C ARG A 112 -24.84 -16.53 -29.69
N VAL A 113 -23.64 -17.11 -29.65
CA VAL A 113 -23.16 -18.00 -30.71
C VAL A 113 -23.89 -19.35 -30.66
N ALA A 114 -24.22 -19.84 -29.46
CA ALA A 114 -24.87 -21.14 -29.27
C ALA A 114 -26.41 -21.10 -29.37
N GLY A 115 -27.04 -19.93 -29.22
CA GLY A 115 -28.49 -19.78 -29.20
C GLY A 115 -28.99 -18.71 -30.17
N ASN A 116 -30.14 -18.96 -30.81
CA ASN A 116 -30.93 -17.94 -31.54
C ASN A 116 -31.61 -16.94 -30.57
N VAL A 117 -30.88 -16.44 -29.58
CA VAL A 117 -31.39 -15.43 -28.64
C VAL A 117 -31.26 -14.07 -29.31
N ALA A 118 -32.31 -13.25 -29.24
CA ALA A 118 -32.33 -11.92 -29.83
C ALA A 118 -31.11 -11.08 -29.41
N ASP A 119 -30.58 -10.27 -30.33
CA ASP A 119 -29.36 -9.48 -30.17
C ASP A 119 -29.46 -8.33 -29.14
N GLU A 120 -30.55 -8.26 -28.39
CA GLU A 120 -30.86 -7.17 -27.48
C GLU A 120 -30.25 -7.37 -26.09
N ILE A 121 -29.84 -6.26 -25.48
CA ILE A 121 -29.39 -6.20 -24.09
C ILE A 121 -30.64 -6.28 -23.21
N ASN A 122 -30.73 -7.30 -22.37
CA ASN A 122 -31.85 -7.48 -21.45
C ASN A 122 -31.61 -6.77 -20.10
N TRP A 123 -32.59 -6.81 -19.20
CA TRP A 123 -32.49 -6.16 -17.89
C TRP A 123 -31.36 -6.73 -16.99
N LEU A 124 -31.06 -8.04 -17.09
CA LEU A 124 -29.98 -8.68 -16.33
C LEU A 124 -28.62 -8.18 -16.80
N ASP A 125 -28.45 -8.02 -18.10
CA ASP A 125 -27.24 -7.42 -18.70
C ASP A 125 -27.02 -6.01 -18.16
N TRP A 126 -28.08 -5.20 -18.09
CA TRP A 126 -28.02 -3.87 -17.48
C TRP A 126 -27.62 -3.92 -16.01
N VAL A 127 -28.10 -4.88 -15.23
CA VAL A 127 -27.71 -5.04 -13.82
C VAL A 127 -26.23 -5.39 -13.69
N VAL A 128 -25.73 -6.31 -14.51
CA VAL A 128 -24.31 -6.70 -14.51
C VAL A 128 -23.44 -5.52 -14.93
N LEU A 129 -23.73 -4.88 -16.06
CA LEU A 129 -23.00 -3.72 -16.56
C LEU A 129 -23.00 -2.57 -15.54
N SER A 130 -24.15 -2.25 -14.94
CA SER A 130 -24.25 -1.20 -13.92
C SER A 130 -23.40 -1.54 -12.69
N THR A 131 -23.38 -2.80 -12.25
CA THR A 131 -22.55 -3.25 -11.12
C THR A 131 -21.06 -3.10 -11.44
N LEU A 132 -20.63 -3.52 -12.63
CA LEU A 132 -19.24 -3.36 -13.08
C LEU A 132 -18.82 -1.90 -13.16
N ILE A 133 -19.70 -1.03 -13.66
CA ILE A 133 -19.50 0.43 -13.68
C ILE A 133 -19.34 0.95 -12.26
N VAL A 134 -20.24 0.62 -11.33
CA VAL A 134 -20.16 1.10 -9.94
C VAL A 134 -18.85 0.68 -9.27
N ILE A 135 -18.40 -0.57 -9.45
CA ILE A 135 -17.13 -1.06 -8.89
C ILE A 135 -15.94 -0.30 -9.50
N THR A 136 -15.93 -0.17 -10.83
CA THR A 136 -14.84 0.47 -11.58
C THR A 136 -14.72 1.95 -11.22
N PHE A 137 -15.82 2.70 -11.27
CA PHE A 137 -15.85 4.11 -10.91
C PHE A 137 -15.63 4.31 -9.41
N GLY A 138 -16.12 3.42 -8.55
CA GLY A 138 -15.86 3.45 -7.11
C GLY A 138 -14.37 3.41 -6.78
N GLU A 139 -13.61 2.54 -7.44
CA GLU A 139 -12.15 2.47 -7.28
C GLU A 139 -11.41 3.64 -7.96
N LEU A 140 -11.84 4.08 -9.15
CA LEU A 140 -11.21 5.20 -9.86
C LEU A 140 -11.41 6.54 -9.14
N PHE A 141 -12.56 6.77 -8.52
CA PHE A 141 -12.90 8.04 -7.86
C PHE A 141 -12.68 8.04 -6.34
N ARG A 142 -12.19 6.94 -5.74
CA ARG A 142 -11.80 6.94 -4.32
C ARG A 142 -10.77 8.07 -4.04
N PRO A 143 -10.85 8.83 -2.94
CA PRO A 143 -9.78 9.80 -2.64
C PRO A 143 -8.44 9.08 -2.41
N ILE A 144 -7.37 9.49 -3.10
CA ILE A 144 -6.01 9.01 -2.81
C ILE A 144 -5.63 9.54 -1.43
N ALA A 145 -5.27 8.65 -0.52
CA ALA A 145 -4.80 9.04 0.80
C ALA A 145 -3.43 9.70 0.71
N THR A 146 -3.20 10.68 1.58
CA THR A 146 -1.88 11.28 1.79
C THR A 146 -0.88 10.18 2.21
N PRO A 147 0.36 10.23 1.71
CA PRO A 147 1.41 9.32 2.18
C PRO A 147 1.74 9.55 3.66
N VAL A 148 2.51 8.65 4.24
CA VAL A 148 3.23 8.89 5.49
C VAL A 148 4.56 9.53 5.15
N ARG A 149 4.85 10.69 5.75
CA ARG A 149 6.12 11.39 5.54
C ARG A 149 7.08 11.07 6.67
N PHE A 150 8.22 10.49 6.31
CA PHE A 150 9.34 10.25 7.21
C PHE A 150 10.38 11.35 6.98
N HIS A 151 10.55 12.25 7.94
CA HIS A 151 11.44 13.40 7.81
C HIS A 151 12.75 13.15 8.55
N LYS A 152 13.82 12.92 7.80
CA LYS A 152 15.14 12.53 8.33
C LYS A 152 15.75 13.63 9.20
N THR A 153 15.73 14.88 8.73
CA THR A 153 16.42 15.99 9.43
C THR A 153 15.75 16.34 10.76
N ASN A 154 14.42 16.45 10.76
CA ASN A 154 13.63 16.74 11.96
C ASN A 154 13.45 15.51 12.87
N GLN A 155 13.76 14.29 12.40
CA GLN A 155 13.46 13.03 13.10
C GLN A 155 11.97 12.91 13.47
N GLU A 156 11.10 13.25 12.53
CA GLU A 156 9.65 13.29 12.72
C GLU A 156 8.92 12.51 11.63
N VAL A 157 7.76 11.97 11.99
CA VAL A 157 6.85 11.27 11.10
C VAL A 157 5.53 12.05 11.06
N TYR A 158 5.15 12.50 9.87
CA TYR A 158 3.89 13.20 9.66
C TYR A 158 2.86 12.26 9.03
N VAL A 159 1.63 12.31 9.55
CA VAL A 159 0.53 11.49 9.05
C VAL A 159 -0.76 12.29 9.04
N TRP A 160 -1.44 12.30 7.90
CA TRP A 160 -2.81 12.84 7.80
C TRP A 160 -3.81 11.69 7.64
N HIS A 161 -4.56 11.41 8.71
CA HIS A 161 -5.50 10.29 8.75
C HIS A 161 -6.86 10.73 9.31
N LYS A 162 -7.95 10.46 8.57
CA LYS A 162 -9.34 10.79 8.99
C LYS A 162 -9.53 12.22 9.51
N LYS A 163 -8.92 13.20 8.84
CA LYS A 163 -8.92 14.63 9.23
C LYS A 163 -8.20 14.94 10.55
N VAL A 164 -7.26 14.08 10.96
CA VAL A 164 -6.37 14.28 12.10
C VAL A 164 -4.94 14.30 11.59
N LEU A 165 -4.20 15.33 12.00
CA LEU A 165 -2.78 15.50 11.70
C LEU A 165 -1.98 15.01 12.88
N TYR A 166 -1.09 14.05 12.63
CA TYR A 166 -0.15 13.56 13.62
C TYR A 166 1.25 14.05 13.28
N ARG A 167 1.97 14.49 14.31
CA ARG A 167 3.40 14.82 14.28
C ARG A 167 4.08 13.96 15.34
N ILE A 168 4.66 12.86 14.91
CA ILE A 168 5.17 11.80 15.78
C ILE A 168 6.70 11.85 15.75
N PRO A 169 7.39 12.10 16.88
CA PRO A 169 8.84 11.95 16.93
C PRO A 169 9.24 10.52 16.58
N TRP A 170 10.31 10.33 15.79
CA TRP A 170 10.73 9.01 15.31
C TRP A 170 10.98 7.99 16.43
N TYR A 171 11.51 8.45 17.57
CA TYR A 171 11.76 7.61 18.74
C TYR A 171 10.49 7.20 19.51
N GLU A 172 9.38 7.95 19.34
CA GLU A 172 8.04 7.63 19.89
C GLU A 172 7.12 6.97 18.85
N CYS A 173 7.63 6.72 17.64
CA CYS A 173 6.89 6.06 16.57
C CYS A 173 6.62 4.60 16.95
N GLU A 174 5.38 4.13 16.81
CA GLU A 174 5.05 2.73 17.08
C GLU A 174 4.73 2.00 15.78
N MET A 175 5.62 1.10 15.39
CA MET A 175 5.47 0.28 14.19
C MET A 175 5.58 -1.19 14.55
N SER A 176 4.69 -1.99 14.00
CA SER A 176 4.67 -3.44 14.24
C SER A 176 4.23 -4.20 13.00
N VAL A 177 4.66 -5.45 12.89
CA VAL A 177 4.07 -6.40 11.95
C VAL A 177 3.03 -7.22 12.70
N ILE A 178 1.79 -7.20 12.23
CA ILE A 178 0.70 -7.99 12.82
C ILE A 178 0.32 -9.17 11.93
N VAL A 179 -0.21 -10.22 12.54
CA VAL A 179 -0.85 -11.31 11.81
C VAL A 179 -2.24 -10.86 11.33
N ALA A 180 -2.39 -10.72 10.02
CA ALA A 180 -3.63 -10.31 9.36
C ALA A 180 -4.25 -11.52 8.63
N LYS A 181 -5.12 -12.27 9.32
CA LYS A 181 -5.83 -13.40 8.71
C LYS A 181 -6.89 -12.89 7.74
N SER A 182 -6.85 -13.36 6.50
CA SER A 182 -7.89 -13.07 5.51
C SER A 182 -8.48 -14.35 4.95
N HIS A 183 -9.76 -14.29 4.62
CA HIS A 183 -10.49 -15.39 4.02
C HIS A 183 -10.10 -15.54 2.54
N MET A 184 -9.65 -16.73 2.13
CA MET A 184 -9.25 -17.01 0.73
C MET A 184 -10.37 -17.67 -0.10
N GLY A 185 -11.56 -17.84 0.47
CA GLY A 185 -12.63 -18.65 -0.11
C GLY A 185 -12.66 -20.06 0.49
N TYR A 186 -13.79 -20.76 0.32
CA TYR A 186 -14.01 -22.15 0.78
C TYR A 186 -13.73 -22.41 2.28
N GLY A 187 -13.88 -21.41 3.15
CA GLY A 187 -13.73 -21.57 4.60
C GLY A 187 -12.28 -21.59 5.11
N HIS A 188 -11.29 -21.42 4.22
CA HIS A 188 -9.89 -21.40 4.63
C HIS A 188 -9.41 -19.97 4.91
N LEU A 189 -8.98 -19.75 6.15
CA LEU A 189 -8.22 -18.56 6.54
C LEU A 189 -6.76 -18.78 6.16
N LYS A 190 -6.18 -17.82 5.43
CA LYS A 190 -4.74 -17.75 5.20
C LYS A 190 -4.14 -16.69 6.10
N ASP A 191 -2.98 -17.01 6.66
CA ASP A 191 -2.21 -16.06 7.43
C ASP A 191 -1.60 -15.03 6.48
N GLY A 192 -1.90 -13.76 6.73
CA GLY A 192 -1.23 -12.64 6.10
C GLY A 192 -0.44 -11.84 7.12
N TYR A 193 0.38 -10.94 6.61
CA TYR A 193 1.20 -10.04 7.39
C TYR A 193 0.76 -8.61 7.11
N GLU A 194 0.54 -7.87 8.20
CA GLU A 194 0.18 -6.45 8.35
C GLU A 194 1.34 -5.55 8.79
N LEU A 195 1.98 -4.69 7.96
CA LEU A 195 2.76 -3.59 8.55
C LEU A 195 1.82 -2.48 9.00
N VAL A 196 1.86 -2.14 10.29
CA VAL A 196 1.01 -1.12 10.88
C VAL A 196 1.85 -0.03 11.52
N LEU A 197 1.46 1.22 11.24
CA LEU A 197 1.82 2.38 12.06
C LEU A 197 0.68 2.63 13.06
N TRP A 198 0.99 2.56 14.35
CA TRP A 198 0.05 2.85 15.42
C TRP A 198 0.06 4.35 15.72
N LEU A 199 -1.03 5.03 15.36
CA LEU A 199 -1.14 6.47 15.55
C LEU A 199 -1.52 6.75 17.01
N ASN A 200 -0.53 7.15 17.80
CA ASN A 200 -0.71 7.54 19.18
C ASN A 200 -1.48 8.89 19.28
N PRO A 201 -2.62 8.95 19.98
CA PRO A 201 -3.42 10.16 20.14
C PRO A 201 -2.67 11.35 20.76
N LYS A 202 -1.65 11.10 21.58
CA LYS A 202 -0.77 12.13 22.16
C LYS A 202 -0.13 13.03 21.11
N HIS A 203 0.10 12.50 19.90
CA HIS A 203 0.76 13.21 18.80
C HIS A 203 -0.21 13.89 17.83
N ALA A 204 -1.52 13.87 18.12
CA ALA A 204 -2.49 14.59 17.33
C ALA A 204 -2.35 16.10 17.56
N VAL A 205 -2.10 16.85 16.49
CA VAL A 205 -1.80 18.29 16.57
C VAL A 205 -3.07 19.13 16.48
N ASN A 206 -4.00 18.73 15.61
CA ASN A 206 -5.17 19.55 15.28
C ASN A 206 -6.44 19.16 16.05
N LYS A 207 -6.39 18.10 16.86
CA LYS A 207 -7.50 17.64 17.70
C LYS A 207 -6.96 17.03 18.98
N ASP A 208 -7.61 17.34 20.11
CA ASP A 208 -7.37 16.61 21.34
C ASP A 208 -8.04 15.24 21.27
N LEU A 209 -7.22 14.20 21.31
CA LEU A 209 -7.63 12.80 21.31
C LEU A 209 -7.14 12.09 22.59
N SER A 210 -6.79 12.85 23.62
CA SER A 210 -6.30 12.32 24.89
C SER A 210 -7.23 11.25 25.46
N GLY A 211 -6.64 10.15 25.94
CA GLY A 211 -7.38 9.02 26.49
C GLY A 211 -7.99 8.05 25.47
N GLN A 212 -7.87 8.32 24.16
CA GLN A 212 -8.26 7.37 23.13
C GLN A 212 -7.19 6.28 22.93
N LYS A 213 -7.58 5.16 22.33
CA LYS A 213 -6.67 4.09 21.90
C LYS A 213 -5.95 4.50 20.60
N HIS A 214 -4.80 3.88 20.33
CA HIS A 214 -4.05 4.15 19.11
C HIS A 214 -4.85 3.72 17.88
N THR A 215 -4.80 4.55 16.85
CA THR A 215 -5.47 4.24 15.59
C THR A 215 -4.54 3.44 14.68
N ARG A 216 -5.00 2.26 14.24
CA ARG A 216 -4.31 1.42 13.25
C ARG A 216 -4.25 2.11 11.89
N LEU A 217 -3.06 2.37 11.38
CA LEU A 217 -2.83 2.75 9.98
C LEU A 217 -2.04 1.66 9.24
N PRO A 218 -2.72 0.84 8.41
CA PRO A 218 -2.04 -0.15 7.57
C PRO A 218 -1.15 0.53 6.52
N LEU A 219 0.14 0.18 6.51
CA LEU A 219 1.12 0.68 5.54
C LEU A 219 1.25 -0.27 4.35
N VAL A 220 1.48 -1.55 4.60
CA VAL A 220 1.57 -2.60 3.59
C VAL A 220 0.94 -3.89 4.12
N ASN A 221 0.30 -4.64 3.24
CA ASN A 221 -0.28 -5.95 3.55
C ASN A 221 0.14 -6.95 2.49
N ASN A 222 0.59 -8.12 2.94
CA ASN A 222 0.95 -9.25 2.09
C ASN A 222 0.39 -10.54 2.68
N MET A 223 -0.34 -11.30 1.86
CA MET A 223 -1.02 -12.53 2.29
C MET A 223 -0.16 -13.79 2.22
N THR A 224 1.09 -13.69 1.78
CA THR A 224 1.92 -14.87 1.51
C THR A 224 3.31 -14.74 2.12
N TYR A 225 3.98 -13.62 1.90
CA TYR A 225 5.38 -13.44 2.29
C TYR A 225 5.51 -12.27 3.25
N HIS A 226 6.31 -12.47 4.31
CA HIS A 226 6.61 -11.42 5.26
C HIS A 226 7.83 -10.57 4.84
N ALA A 227 8.72 -11.11 4.00
CA ALA A 227 9.88 -10.43 3.46
C ALA A 227 9.60 -9.01 2.91
N PRO A 228 8.57 -8.77 2.06
CA PRO A 228 8.28 -7.41 1.58
C PRO A 228 7.85 -6.43 2.69
N ILE A 229 7.28 -6.93 3.78
CA ILE A 229 6.85 -6.09 4.90
C ILE A 229 8.05 -5.66 5.73
N TYR A 230 8.92 -6.61 6.05
CA TYR A 230 10.16 -6.30 6.75
C TYR A 230 11.13 -5.50 5.89
N GLY A 231 11.12 -5.70 4.56
CA GLY A 231 11.87 -4.87 3.61
C GLY A 231 11.40 -3.41 3.60
N TYR A 232 10.08 -3.17 3.68
CA TYR A 232 9.54 -1.81 3.83
C TYR A 232 10.05 -1.17 5.11
N TRP A 233 9.93 -1.89 6.24
CA TRP A 233 10.39 -1.40 7.54
C TRP A 233 11.87 -1.06 7.53
N GLU A 234 12.72 -2.01 7.11
CA GLU A 234 14.16 -1.82 7.09
C GLU A 234 14.58 -0.65 6.22
N TYR A 235 13.90 -0.44 5.09
CA TYR A 235 14.15 0.74 4.26
C TYR A 235 13.87 2.04 5.00
N VAL A 236 12.69 2.18 5.60
CA VAL A 236 12.32 3.37 6.37
C VAL A 236 13.26 3.57 7.56
N ARG A 237 13.58 2.49 8.29
CA ARG A 237 14.50 2.51 9.42
C ARG A 237 15.86 3.03 9.00
N ARG A 238 16.47 2.45 7.96
CA ARG A 238 17.79 2.87 7.44
C ARG A 238 17.78 4.31 6.95
N TYR A 239 16.71 4.73 6.27
CA TYR A 239 16.53 6.11 5.85
C TYR A 239 16.54 7.07 7.04
N MET A 240 15.74 6.78 8.08
CA MET A 240 15.62 7.62 9.27
C MET A 240 16.87 7.61 10.15
N THR A 241 17.58 6.49 10.25
CA THR A 241 18.80 6.36 11.06
C THR A 241 20.08 6.78 10.31
N GLY A 242 20.02 6.94 8.99
CA GLY A 242 21.18 7.23 8.16
C GLY A 242 22.10 6.02 7.92
N ASP A 243 21.61 4.80 8.14
CA ASP A 243 22.34 3.57 7.80
C ASP A 243 22.43 3.38 6.28
N THR A 244 23.36 2.55 5.82
CA THR A 244 23.52 2.23 4.39
C THR A 244 22.23 1.61 3.83
N PRO A 245 21.60 2.23 2.83
CA PRO A 245 20.32 1.77 2.29
C PRO A 245 20.50 0.52 1.42
N PHE A 246 19.47 -0.34 1.39
CA PHE A 246 19.43 -1.49 0.46
C PHE A 246 19.34 -1.06 -1.01
N TRP A 247 18.81 0.14 -1.25
CA TRP A 247 18.68 0.80 -2.55
C TRP A 247 18.40 2.29 -2.27
N TYR A 248 19.05 3.23 -2.94
CA TYR A 248 18.85 4.66 -2.69
C TYR A 248 18.93 5.47 -3.96
N GLU A 249 17.77 5.67 -4.56
CA GLU A 249 17.55 6.79 -5.44
C GLU A 249 16.29 7.48 -4.94
N ILE A 250 16.43 8.65 -4.31
CA ILE A 250 15.27 9.48 -3.97
C ILE A 250 14.93 10.27 -5.21
N SER A 251 13.73 10.03 -5.75
CA SER A 251 13.21 10.83 -6.84
C SER A 251 12.43 12.00 -6.25
N GLU A 252 12.87 13.23 -6.57
CA GLU A 252 12.11 14.47 -6.33
C GLU A 252 10.79 14.53 -7.09
N LYS A 253 10.57 13.62 -8.04
CA LYS A 253 9.29 13.48 -8.75
C LYS A 253 8.53 12.29 -8.21
N PRO A 254 7.20 12.41 -8.03
CA PRO A 254 6.39 11.28 -7.61
C PRO A 254 6.56 10.15 -8.62
N ARG A 255 6.88 8.95 -8.13
CA ARG A 255 6.98 7.75 -8.97
C ARG A 255 5.59 7.26 -9.33
N VAL A 256 4.93 8.01 -10.20
CA VAL A 256 3.72 7.58 -10.88
C VAL A 256 4.16 7.09 -12.26
N PRO A 257 3.69 5.92 -12.72
CA PRO A 257 3.86 5.56 -14.11
C PRO A 257 3.33 6.70 -14.97
N GLY A 258 4.22 7.23 -15.79
CA GLY A 258 3.98 8.39 -16.62
C GLY A 258 4.67 8.19 -17.96
N PHE A 259 4.26 8.96 -18.94
CA PHE A 259 4.91 8.90 -20.24
C PHE A 259 6.30 9.50 -20.15
N ASN A 260 7.27 8.81 -20.75
CA ASN A 260 8.57 9.41 -20.97
C ASN A 260 8.42 10.47 -22.08
N HIS A 261 8.26 11.72 -21.66
CA HIS A 261 8.10 12.86 -22.56
C HIS A 261 9.30 13.09 -23.47
N GLN A 262 10.50 12.60 -23.11
CA GLN A 262 11.68 12.67 -23.96
C GLN A 262 11.56 11.68 -25.13
N LEU A 263 11.18 10.42 -24.85
CA LEU A 263 10.89 9.41 -25.88
C LEU A 263 9.78 9.85 -26.84
N ILE A 264 8.69 10.46 -26.34
CA ILE A 264 7.62 11.00 -27.20
C ILE A 264 8.13 12.14 -28.11
N ARG A 265 9.09 12.93 -27.62
CA ARG A 265 9.68 14.03 -28.38
C ARG A 265 10.65 13.52 -29.45
N GLU A 266 11.31 12.38 -29.20
CA GLU A 266 12.22 11.71 -30.12
C GLU A 266 11.47 10.90 -31.19
N ASP A 267 10.43 10.15 -30.82
CA ASP A 267 9.63 9.30 -31.73
C ASP A 267 8.54 10.05 -32.52
N GLY A 268 8.34 11.33 -32.22
CA GLY A 268 7.31 12.18 -32.82
C GLY A 268 5.88 11.84 -32.37
N PHE A 269 4.92 12.67 -32.80
CA PHE A 269 3.51 12.60 -32.35
C PHE A 269 2.86 11.23 -32.60
N ILE A 270 3.15 10.60 -33.74
CA ILE A 270 2.56 9.31 -34.13
C ILE A 270 3.13 8.17 -33.28
N GLY A 271 4.45 8.13 -33.06
CA GLY A 271 5.10 7.14 -32.20
C GLY A 271 4.65 7.27 -30.74
N GLY A 272 4.49 8.50 -30.25
CA GLY A 272 3.90 8.77 -28.94
C GLY A 272 2.44 8.32 -28.82
N LEU A 273 1.62 8.52 -29.85
CA LEU A 273 0.21 8.09 -29.86
C LEU A 273 0.06 6.57 -29.88
N ILE A 274 0.87 5.87 -30.68
CA ILE A 274 0.88 4.39 -30.71
C ILE A 274 1.32 3.84 -29.35
N SER A 275 2.38 4.42 -28.77
CA SER A 275 2.84 4.07 -27.42
C SER A 275 1.73 4.29 -26.39
N TYR A 276 1.01 5.41 -26.45
CA TYR A 276 -0.13 5.70 -25.59
C TYR A 276 -1.24 4.64 -25.73
N LEU A 277 -1.68 4.36 -26.95
CA LEU A 277 -2.74 3.39 -27.23
C LEU A 277 -2.36 1.96 -26.84
N THR A 278 -1.07 1.65 -26.72
CA THR A 278 -0.58 0.31 -26.32
C THR A 278 -0.34 0.23 -24.81
N VAL A 279 0.32 1.22 -24.22
CA VAL A 279 0.69 1.23 -22.80
C VAL A 279 -0.53 1.40 -21.90
N VAL A 280 -1.49 2.24 -22.27
CA VAL A 280 -2.66 2.53 -21.42
C VAL A 280 -3.53 1.27 -21.21
N PRO A 281 -3.91 0.51 -22.24
CA PRO A 281 -4.60 -0.77 -22.04
C PRO A 281 -3.76 -1.76 -21.24
N VAL A 282 -2.46 -1.87 -21.49
CA VAL A 282 -1.57 -2.78 -20.75
C VAL A 282 -1.56 -2.42 -19.26
N LEU A 283 -1.44 -1.13 -18.91
CA LEU A 283 -1.52 -0.69 -17.51
C LEU A 283 -2.90 -0.96 -16.92
N PHE A 284 -3.98 -0.75 -17.68
CA PHE A 284 -5.34 -1.02 -17.21
C PHE A 284 -5.55 -2.49 -16.86
N PHE A 285 -5.16 -3.41 -17.76
CA PHE A 285 -5.36 -4.85 -17.59
C PHE A 285 -4.36 -5.50 -16.62
N PHE A 286 -3.08 -5.12 -16.69
CA PHE A 286 -2.01 -5.82 -15.96
C PHE A 286 -1.52 -5.08 -14.72
N LYS A 287 -1.66 -3.74 -14.65
CA LYS A 287 -1.24 -2.92 -13.51
C LYS A 287 -2.36 -1.96 -13.04
N PRO A 288 -3.54 -2.49 -12.67
CA PRO A 288 -4.73 -1.68 -12.38
C PRO A 288 -4.54 -0.66 -11.24
N ALA A 289 -3.69 -0.98 -10.26
CA ALA A 289 -3.38 -0.06 -9.15
C ALA A 289 -2.63 1.19 -9.65
N HIS A 290 -1.66 0.98 -10.54
CA HIS A 290 -0.89 2.04 -11.17
C HIS A 290 -1.77 2.90 -12.09
N PHE A 291 -2.64 2.27 -12.86
CA PHE A 291 -3.62 2.97 -13.68
C PHE A 291 -4.57 3.85 -12.83
N ALA A 292 -5.11 3.32 -11.73
CA ALA A 292 -6.00 4.08 -10.84
C ALA A 292 -5.28 5.22 -10.11
N LEU A 293 -3.99 5.05 -9.79
CA LEU A 293 -3.14 6.12 -9.25
C LEU A 293 -2.92 7.23 -10.27
N TRP A 294 -2.65 6.84 -11.52
CA TRP A 294 -2.37 7.76 -12.60
C TRP A 294 -3.60 8.62 -12.97
N LEU A 295 -4.77 7.98 -13.20
CA LEU A 295 -6.00 8.68 -13.59
C LEU A 295 -6.83 9.23 -12.43
N GLY A 296 -6.51 8.89 -11.18
CA GLY A 296 -7.31 9.27 -10.01
C GLY A 296 -7.44 10.79 -9.85
N PRO A 297 -8.65 11.37 -10.00
CA PRO A 297 -8.83 12.82 -9.99
C PRO A 297 -8.84 13.41 -8.57
N LEU A 298 -9.19 12.59 -7.56
CA LEU A 298 -9.34 13.04 -6.18
C LEU A 298 -8.08 12.73 -5.37
N ARG A 299 -7.24 13.75 -5.22
CA ARG A 299 -5.93 13.72 -4.57
C ARG A 299 -5.97 14.52 -3.27
N ARG A 300 -5.68 13.90 -2.12
CA ARG A 300 -5.70 14.61 -0.82
C ARG A 300 -4.39 15.34 -0.59
N ARG A 301 -4.46 16.66 -0.49
CA ARG A 301 -3.27 17.46 -0.19
C ARG A 301 -2.88 17.36 1.27
N TRP A 302 -1.59 17.55 1.53
CA TRP A 302 -1.11 17.77 2.90
C TRP A 302 -1.72 19.06 3.47
N PRO A 303 -2.00 19.11 4.78
CA PRO A 303 -2.34 20.36 5.45
C PRO A 303 -1.18 21.37 5.38
N LYS A 304 -1.49 22.66 5.49
CA LYS A 304 -0.51 23.75 5.34
C LYS A 304 0.59 23.69 6.40
N GLU A 305 0.24 23.24 7.58
CA GLU A 305 1.09 23.07 8.75
C GLU A 305 2.29 22.16 8.42
N VAL A 306 2.06 21.08 7.65
CA VAL A 306 3.15 20.19 7.24
C VAL A 306 4.11 20.89 6.29
N HIS A 307 3.63 21.74 5.40
CA HIS A 307 4.50 22.54 4.52
C HIS A 307 5.32 23.56 5.30
N GLU A 308 4.75 24.15 6.36
CA GLU A 308 5.44 25.09 7.23
C GLU A 308 6.53 24.39 8.05
N TRP A 309 6.25 23.21 8.62
CA TRP A 309 7.24 22.46 9.42
C TRP A 309 8.36 21.86 8.58
N THR A 310 8.06 21.46 7.35
CA THR A 310 9.04 20.86 6.44
C THR A 310 9.75 21.89 5.56
N GLY A 311 9.31 23.15 5.57
CA GLY A 311 9.84 24.21 4.70
C GLY A 311 9.51 24.01 3.21
N GLU A 312 8.77 22.96 2.84
CA GLU A 312 8.53 22.56 1.46
C GLU A 312 7.05 22.38 1.13
N LYS A 313 6.59 23.08 0.08
CA LYS A 313 5.25 22.93 -0.48
C LYS A 313 5.18 21.72 -1.41
N CYS A 314 5.08 20.55 -0.81
CA CYS A 314 5.06 19.31 -1.57
C CYS A 314 3.73 18.57 -1.47
N ASN A 315 2.92 18.68 -2.54
CA ASN A 315 1.65 17.96 -2.72
C ASN A 315 1.91 16.74 -3.61
N TRP A 316 2.33 15.64 -2.99
CA TRP A 316 2.69 14.41 -3.72
C TRP A 316 1.48 13.61 -4.12
N HIS A 317 0.95 13.96 -5.29
CA HIS A 317 0.07 13.11 -6.07
C HIS A 317 0.30 13.29 -7.55
#